data_AF-A0AB39SUM4-F1
#
_entry.id   AF-A0AB39SUM4-F1
#
_cell.length_a   1.000
_cell.length_b   1.000
_cell.length_c   1.000
_cell.angle_alpha   90.00
_cell.angle_beta   90.00
_cell.angle_gamma   90.00
#
_symmetry.space_group_name_H-M   'P 1'
#
loop_
_entity.id
_entity.type
_entity.pdbx_description
1 polymer ?
#
loop_
_entity_poly.entity_id
_entity_poly.type
_entity_poly.pdbx_seq_one_letter_code
_entity_poly.pdbx_strand_id
1 'polypeptide(L)'
;MQEPVESVDTSDELDAYDTFEMFRVVCPECVQPIALLADEDALPEHALCPTPWNPFVLTVCAGTGLAASEARPADDVLGVQEQDTALLLTLPQGLDWRTQPFSHVGGPGSRPIRVPQMRRAA
;
A
#
# COMPACT_ATOMS: atom_id res chain seq x y z
N MET A 1 -6.21 -44.21 12.65
CA MET A 1 -4.94 -44.02 11.92
C MET A 1 -5.00 -42.63 11.32
N GLN A 2 -4.16 -41.72 11.79
CA GLN A 2 -3.92 -40.46 11.09
C GLN A 2 -2.65 -40.68 10.30
N GLU A 3 -2.77 -40.59 8.98
CA GLU A 3 -1.64 -40.65 8.05
C GLU A 3 -0.71 -39.45 8.33
N PRO A 4 0.62 -39.62 8.37
CA PRO A 4 1.53 -38.51 8.53
C PRO A 4 1.54 -37.69 7.23
N VAL A 5 1.22 -36.39 7.34
CA VAL A 5 1.47 -35.45 6.25
C VAL A 5 2.97 -35.23 6.16
N GLU A 6 3.60 -35.72 5.09
CA GLU A 6 4.99 -35.39 4.78
C GLU A 6 5.07 -33.87 4.56
N SER A 7 5.72 -33.18 5.48
CA SER A 7 6.06 -31.78 5.35
C SER A 7 7.06 -31.67 4.20
N VAL A 8 6.60 -31.22 3.03
CA VAL A 8 7.50 -30.79 1.97
C VAL A 8 8.32 -29.64 2.55
N ASP A 9 9.64 -29.80 2.60
CA ASP A 9 10.56 -28.76 3.05
C ASP A 9 10.55 -27.65 2.00
N THR A 10 9.60 -26.71 2.16
CA THR A 10 9.45 -25.53 1.30
C THR A 10 10.44 -24.43 1.67
N SER A 11 11.35 -24.68 2.62
CA SER A 11 12.25 -23.64 3.13
C SER A 11 13.34 -23.27 2.11
N ASP A 12 13.85 -24.24 1.35
CA ASP A 12 14.87 -24.01 0.30
C ASP A 12 14.32 -23.32 -0.96
N GLU A 13 13.01 -23.38 -1.23
CA GLU A 13 12.39 -22.68 -2.39
C GLU A 13 12.01 -21.23 -2.09
N LEU A 14 11.88 -20.84 -0.80
CA LEU A 14 11.54 -19.47 -0.39
C LEU A 14 12.76 -18.54 -0.32
N ASP A 15 13.97 -19.09 -0.17
CA ASP A 15 15.25 -18.36 -0.21
C ASP A 15 15.72 -18.06 -1.65
N ALA A 16 15.03 -18.62 -2.66
CA ALA A 16 15.27 -18.31 -4.08
C ALA A 16 14.61 -17.01 -4.55
N TYR A 17 13.83 -16.34 -3.71
CA TYR A 17 13.38 -14.98 -3.96
C TYR A 17 14.50 -14.02 -3.55
N ASP A 18 15.37 -13.73 -4.52
CA ASP A 18 16.33 -12.63 -4.47
C ASP A 18 15.70 -11.45 -3.74
N THR A 19 16.29 -11.05 -2.62
CA THR A 19 15.94 -9.81 -1.94
C THR A 19 16.48 -8.69 -2.81
N PHE A 20 15.79 -8.41 -3.92
CA PHE A 20 16.17 -7.34 -4.83
C PHE A 20 16.21 -6.04 -4.04
N GLU A 21 17.37 -5.37 -4.08
CA GLU A 21 17.54 -4.09 -3.41
C GLU A 21 16.67 -3.03 -4.10
N MET A 22 15.54 -2.73 -3.47
CA MET A 22 14.57 -1.72 -3.92
C MET A 22 14.91 -0.38 -3.27
N PHE A 23 15.05 0.66 -4.09
CA PHE A 23 15.18 2.04 -3.62
C PHE A 23 14.11 2.91 -4.25
N ARG A 24 13.97 4.15 -3.76
CA ARG A 24 12.98 5.10 -4.27
C ARG A 24 13.65 6.23 -5.04
N VAL A 25 13.13 6.50 -6.23
CA VAL A 25 13.49 7.65 -7.06
C VAL A 25 12.27 8.49 -7.37
N VAL A 26 12.47 9.77 -7.68
CA VAL A 26 11.40 10.66 -8.13
C VAL A 26 11.36 10.66 -9.64
N CYS A 27 10.22 10.24 -10.21
CA CYS A 27 10.02 10.30 -11.66
C CYS A 27 10.00 11.77 -12.12
N PRO A 28 10.75 12.14 -13.18
CA PRO A 28 10.80 13.52 -13.67
C PRO A 28 9.46 14.00 -14.27
N GLU A 29 8.62 13.09 -14.75
CA GLU A 29 7.34 13.43 -15.41
C GLU A 29 6.19 13.63 -14.41
N CYS A 30 5.97 12.70 -13.46
CA CYS A 30 4.86 12.80 -12.50
C CYS A 30 5.26 13.38 -11.14
N VAL A 31 6.56 13.56 -10.89
CA VAL A 31 7.12 14.09 -9.63
C VAL A 31 6.69 13.26 -8.41
N GLN A 32 6.34 11.99 -8.61
CA GLN A 32 6.03 11.05 -7.53
C GLN A 32 7.23 10.14 -7.25
N PRO A 33 7.44 9.75 -5.98
CA PRO A 33 8.34 8.67 -5.64
C PRO A 33 7.84 7.35 -6.22
N ILE A 34 8.73 6.62 -6.90
CA ILE A 34 8.49 5.29 -7.46
C ILE A 34 9.58 4.34 -6.96
N ALA A 35 9.24 3.06 -6.83
CA ALA A 35 10.22 2.02 -6.49
C ALA A 35 11.01 1.65 -7.75
N LEU A 36 12.32 1.49 -7.61
CA LEU A 36 13.25 1.06 -8.65
C LEU A 36 14.15 -0.04 -8.09
N LEU A 37 14.42 -1.07 -8.89
CA LEU A 37 15.36 -2.13 -8.54
C LEU A 37 16.80 -1.71 -8.89
N ALA A 38 17.79 -2.12 -8.09
CA ALA A 38 19.20 -1.76 -8.27
C ALA A 38 19.79 -2.14 -9.64
N ASP A 39 19.23 -3.14 -10.31
CA ASP A 39 19.65 -3.66 -11.61
C ASP A 39 18.87 -3.10 -12.80
N GLU A 40 17.89 -2.21 -12.58
CA GLU A 40 17.09 -1.60 -13.65
C GLU A 40 17.70 -0.28 -14.14
N ASP A 41 18.06 -0.22 -15.43
CA ASP A 41 18.58 0.99 -16.09
C ASP A 41 17.49 1.97 -16.54
N ALA A 42 16.22 1.56 -16.51
CA ALA A 42 15.08 2.34 -16.98
C ALA A 42 13.96 2.36 -15.94
N LEU A 43 13.20 3.46 -15.92
CA LEU A 43 12.08 3.61 -14.99
C LEU A 43 10.97 2.59 -15.30
N PRO A 44 10.48 1.86 -14.29
CA PRO A 44 9.42 0.87 -14.49
C PRO A 44 8.11 1.52 -14.91
N GLU A 45 7.23 0.70 -15.48
CA GLU A 45 5.85 1.13 -15.74
C GLU A 45 5.16 1.51 -14.44
N HIS A 46 4.69 2.75 -14.38
CA HIS A 46 3.95 3.27 -13.25
C HIS A 46 2.82 4.17 -13.73
N ALA A 47 1.79 4.29 -12.91
CA ALA A 47 0.59 5.02 -13.28
C ALA A 47 0.60 6.46 -12.73
N LEU A 48 0.19 7.40 -13.58
CA LEU A 48 -0.19 8.73 -13.17
C LEU A 48 -1.60 8.69 -12.57
N CYS A 49 -1.70 9.15 -11.31
CA CYS A 49 -2.98 9.38 -10.64
C CYS A 49 -3.30 10.88 -10.68
N PRO A 50 -4.30 11.33 -11.47
CA PRO A 50 -4.56 12.76 -11.68
C PRO A 50 -4.86 13.53 -10.38
N THR A 51 -5.51 12.85 -9.42
CA THR A 51 -5.73 13.36 -8.07
C THR A 51 -5.69 12.20 -7.07
N PRO A 52 -5.21 12.40 -5.83
CA PRO A 52 -5.23 11.36 -4.80
C PRO A 52 -6.62 10.76 -4.52
N TRP A 53 -7.68 11.49 -4.86
CA TRP A 53 -9.08 11.12 -4.59
C TRP A 53 -9.78 10.45 -5.79
N ASN A 54 -9.09 10.26 -6.92
CA ASN A 54 -9.65 9.61 -8.11
C ASN A 54 -8.73 8.49 -8.64
N PRO A 55 -8.64 7.36 -7.93
CA PRO A 55 -7.73 6.26 -8.28
C PRO A 55 -8.22 5.41 -9.46
N PHE A 56 -9.37 5.73 -10.06
CA PHE A 56 -9.96 4.93 -11.15
C PHE A 56 -9.56 5.42 -12.54
N VAL A 57 -8.91 6.59 -12.64
CA VAL A 57 -8.48 7.20 -13.89
C VAL A 57 -6.96 7.16 -13.99
N LEU A 58 -6.40 5.99 -13.69
CA LEU A 58 -4.97 5.74 -13.84
C LEU A 58 -4.62 5.62 -15.32
N THR A 59 -3.53 6.27 -15.70
CA THR A 59 -2.94 6.18 -17.04
C THR A 59 -1.46 5.90 -16.89
N VAL A 60 -0.84 5.21 -17.85
CA VAL A 60 0.62 4.99 -17.81
C VAL A 60 1.32 6.35 -17.84
N CYS A 61 2.25 6.56 -16.92
CA CYS A 61 3.02 7.79 -16.86
C CYS A 61 3.94 7.89 -18.09
N ALA A 62 4.02 9.09 -18.67
CA ALA A 62 4.93 9.37 -19.79
C ALA A 62 6.41 9.15 -19.45
N GLY A 63 6.75 9.12 -18.15
CA GLY A 63 8.10 8.86 -17.67
C GLY A 63 8.49 7.37 -17.66
N THR A 64 7.57 6.48 -18.01
CA THR A 64 7.87 5.04 -18.14
C THR A 64 8.94 4.81 -19.20
N GLY A 65 9.99 4.06 -18.85
CA GLY A 65 11.09 3.74 -19.76
C GLY A 65 12.14 4.85 -19.94
N LEU A 66 12.00 6.00 -19.26
CA LEU A 66 13.11 6.97 -19.17
C LEU A 66 14.31 6.35 -18.44
N ALA A 67 15.52 6.86 -18.68
CA ALA A 67 16.69 6.30 -18.03
C ALA A 67 16.64 6.56 -16.51
N ALA A 68 17.02 5.55 -15.71
CA ALA A 68 17.07 5.65 -14.26
C ALA A 68 17.99 6.81 -13.80
N SER A 69 19.03 7.10 -14.57
CA SER A 69 19.97 8.20 -14.33
C SER A 69 19.36 9.60 -14.47
N GLU A 70 18.19 9.74 -15.09
CA GLU A 70 17.45 11.00 -15.19
C GLU A 70 16.59 11.27 -13.93
N ALA A 71 16.34 10.24 -13.11
CA ALA A 71 15.58 10.35 -11.88
C ALA A 71 16.48 10.71 -10.69
N ARG A 72 15.93 11.45 -9.72
CA ARG A 72 16.65 11.81 -8.49
C ARG A 72 16.27 10.88 -7.33
N PRO A 73 17.16 10.60 -6.38
CA PRO A 73 16.79 9.87 -5.16
C PRO A 73 15.63 10.53 -4.42
N ALA A 74 14.66 9.74 -3.94
CA ALA A 74 13.48 10.27 -3.25
C ALA A 74 13.76 10.73 -1.82
N ASP A 75 14.78 10.17 -1.17
CA ASP A 75 15.16 10.49 0.21
C ASP A 75 15.68 11.94 0.35
N ASP A 76 16.18 12.54 -0.73
CA ASP A 76 16.57 13.95 -0.77
C ASP A 76 15.37 14.92 -0.80
N VAL A 77 14.17 14.42 -1.14
CA VAL A 77 12.98 15.25 -1.41
C VAL A 77 11.98 15.20 -0.24
N LEU A 78 11.93 14.08 0.49
CA LEU A 78 11.02 13.90 1.61
C LEU A 78 11.73 14.29 2.92
N GLY A 79 11.66 15.58 3.28
CA GLY A 79 12.04 16.01 4.62
C GLY A 79 11.37 15.13 5.67
N VAL A 80 12.16 14.63 6.63
CA VAL A 80 11.67 13.76 7.72
C VAL A 80 10.57 14.52 8.46
N GLN A 81 9.31 14.16 8.22
CA GLN A 81 8.17 14.66 8.97
C GLN A 81 8.18 13.95 10.32
N GLU A 82 8.85 14.55 11.30
CA GLU A 82 8.84 14.12 12.70
C GLU A 82 7.44 14.39 13.28
N GLN A 83 6.52 13.45 13.05
CA GLN A 83 5.21 13.45 13.69
C GLN A 83 5.28 12.58 14.94
N ASP A 84 4.61 13.02 16.00
CA ASP A 84 4.50 12.25 17.24
C ASP A 84 3.88 10.87 16.92
N THR A 85 4.65 9.82 17.13
CA THR A 85 4.24 8.44 16.82
C THR A 85 3.01 8.04 17.61
N ALA A 86 2.82 8.58 18.82
CA ALA A 86 1.63 8.34 19.62
C ALA A 86 0.38 8.92 18.93
N LEU A 87 0.48 10.08 18.28
CA LEU A 87 -0.61 10.69 17.53
C LEU A 87 -0.97 9.86 16.28
N LEU A 88 0.04 9.36 15.55
CA LEU A 88 -0.17 8.55 14.35
C LEU A 88 -0.80 7.18 14.63
N LEU A 89 -0.41 6.57 15.76
CA LEU A 89 -0.86 5.23 16.14
C LEU A 89 -2.16 5.25 16.96
N THR A 90 -2.61 6.42 17.41
CA THR A 90 -3.88 6.54 18.13
C THR A 90 -5.04 6.61 17.14
N LEU A 91 -5.87 5.57 17.16
CA LEU A 91 -7.10 5.55 16.39
C LEU A 91 -8.05 6.67 16.88
N PRO A 92 -8.58 7.53 15.99
CA PRO A 92 -9.54 8.55 16.39
C PRO A 92 -10.76 7.94 17.08
N GLN A 93 -11.28 8.60 18.12
CA GLN A 93 -12.51 8.17 18.79
C GLN A 93 -13.67 8.11 17.78
N GLY A 94 -14.32 6.96 17.68
CA GLY A 94 -15.42 6.72 16.74
C GLY A 94 -15.00 6.17 15.36
N LEU A 95 -13.69 6.07 15.08
CA LEU A 95 -13.20 5.39 13.87
C LEU A 95 -13.01 3.90 14.16
N ASP A 96 -14.07 3.09 14.07
CA ASP A 96 -13.92 1.63 13.99
C ASP A 96 -13.74 1.22 12.52
N TRP A 97 -12.51 0.86 12.14
CA TRP A 97 -12.17 0.47 10.77
C TRP A 97 -12.97 -0.77 10.30
N ARG A 98 -13.42 -1.62 11.23
CA ARG A 98 -14.18 -2.84 10.92
C ARG A 98 -15.60 -2.55 10.49
N THR A 99 -16.18 -1.44 10.92
CA THR A 99 -17.56 -1.02 10.57
C THR A 99 -17.59 -0.05 9.40
N GLN A 100 -16.46 0.19 8.73
CA GLN A 100 -16.41 1.09 7.58
C GLN A 100 -17.12 0.46 6.38
N PRO A 101 -17.76 1.25 5.52
CA PRO A 101 -18.54 0.76 4.37
C PRO A 101 -17.74 -0.03 3.33
N PHE A 102 -16.41 0.05 3.37
CA PHE A 102 -15.48 -0.68 2.51
C PHE A 102 -14.76 -1.84 3.23
N SER A 103 -15.10 -2.11 4.49
CA SER A 103 -14.55 -3.24 5.24
C SER A 103 -15.06 -4.55 4.63
N HIS A 104 -14.16 -5.51 4.41
CA HIS A 104 -14.50 -6.87 3.95
C HIS A 104 -15.29 -7.68 5.00
N VAL A 105 -15.52 -7.12 6.20
CA VAL A 105 -16.48 -7.63 7.18
C VAL A 105 -17.90 -7.37 6.64
N GLY A 106 -18.27 -8.11 5.60
CA GLY A 106 -19.35 -7.71 4.70
C GLY A 106 -19.84 -8.74 3.68
N GLY A 107 -19.30 -9.96 3.68
CA GLY A 107 -19.65 -10.98 2.67
C GLY A 107 -21.14 -11.37 2.70
N PRO A 108 -21.65 -12.12 1.69
CA PRO A 108 -23.07 -12.48 1.56
C PRO A 108 -23.59 -13.18 2.83
N GLY A 109 -24.19 -12.40 3.74
CA GLY A 109 -24.57 -12.86 5.09
C GLY A 109 -24.34 -11.83 6.20
N SER A 110 -23.49 -10.82 6.00
CA SER A 110 -23.33 -9.74 6.97
C SER A 110 -24.59 -8.88 7.02
N ARG A 111 -25.31 -8.92 8.15
CA ARG A 111 -26.41 -8.00 8.40
C ARG A 111 -25.88 -6.80 9.18
N PRO A 112 -26.24 -5.56 8.80
CA PRO A 112 -25.87 -4.39 9.59
C PRO A 112 -26.37 -4.56 11.04
N ILE A 113 -25.49 -4.24 12.00
CA ILE A 113 -25.85 -4.22 13.42
C ILE A 113 -26.95 -3.17 13.59
N ARG A 114 -28.18 -3.59 13.92
CA ARG A 114 -29.26 -2.66 14.25
C ARG A 114 -29.04 -2.17 15.68
N VAL A 115 -28.57 -0.94 15.81
CA VAL A 115 -28.49 -0.28 17.11
C VAL A 115 -29.91 0.12 17.53
N PRO A 116 -30.46 -0.38 18.66
CA PRO A 116 -31.77 0.05 19.14
C PRO A 116 -31.72 1.55 19.43
N GLN A 117 -32.71 2.31 18.94
CA GLN A 117 -32.84 3.72 19.30
C GLN A 117 -33.07 3.81 20.82
N MET A 118 -32.09 4.32 21.58
CA MET A 118 -32.32 4.69 22.98
C MET A 118 -33.43 5.74 22.98
N ARG A 119 -34.59 5.37 23.52
CA ARG A 119 -35.68 6.32 23.76
C ARG A 119 -35.15 7.40 24.69
N ARG A 120 -35.08 8.65 24.22
CA ARG A 120 -34.86 9.79 25.10
C ARG A 120 -35.99 9.79 26.12
N ALA A 121 -35.65 9.65 27.41
CA ALA A 121 -36.59 9.88 28.49
C ALA A 121 -36.99 11.35 28.46
N ALA A 122 -38.30 11.60 28.45
CA ALA A 122 -38.90 12.93 28.56
C ALA A 122 -38.83 13.42 30.00
#